data_AF-A0A6A2FCH5-F1
#
_entry.id   AF-A0A6A2FCH5-F1
#
_cell.length_a   1.000
_cell.length_b   1.000
_cell.length_c   1.000
_cell.angle_alpha   90.00
_cell.angle_beta   90.00
_cell.angle_gamma   90.00
#
_symmetry.space_group_name_H-M   'P 1'
#
loop_
_entity.id
_entity.type
_entity.pdbx_description
1 polymer ?
#
loop_
_entity_poly.entity_id
_entity_poly.type
_entity_poly.pdbx_seq_one_letter_code
_entity_poly.pdbx_strand_id
1 'polypeptide(L)'
;MGAIRLGCSGWDYRDWADVFYKSPDESKLRAYSRIFNTAEINSTFYSYPAPGIVFGWAKHTPHDFKFAVKLNRLITHEKMLDLSRGVEDDLRRFCELMKPLQETEKLACILIQLPPGMKFKKDRIEAFLKILPLDMRFALEYRNETWLTDEAHDLLLHYNVAAVTVDEPLLPPEIRLTSDIAYVRWHGRGKNMWYNYRYSKDELAAWVPKIKEMSQRAQVYGYFNNHYHGYAPENSMDVLEMLGVAIPEQKEARQHISDYWKGKVKGKVVARTLNDFLEPEKEDVMTLLSGYIDASRLDRAKEIKDIEMLELSMDKIIADVRGYSVYIDLEKRFILHDCGDWRRTQLEKRFCKHIGALMLALPEDAARSVLLGIKRQMWEFSQYTGRGDVQ
;
A
#
# COMPACT_ATOMS: atom_id res chain seq x y z
N MET A 1 -29.17 -3.90 12.51
CA MET A 1 -27.69 -3.93 12.48
C MET A 1 -27.25 -3.85 11.04
N GLY A 2 -26.32 -2.96 10.72
CA GLY A 2 -25.65 -2.91 9.43
C GLY A 2 -24.73 -4.10 9.23
N ALA A 3 -24.49 -4.45 7.97
CA ALA A 3 -23.59 -5.54 7.63
C ALA A 3 -22.14 -5.21 8.04
N ILE A 4 -21.42 -6.21 8.54
CA ILE A 4 -19.98 -6.09 8.83
C ILE A 4 -19.21 -6.74 7.68
N ARG A 5 -18.28 -5.98 7.08
CA ARG A 5 -17.40 -6.43 6.00
C ARG A 5 -15.97 -6.06 6.34
N LEU A 6 -15.18 -7.07 6.70
CA LEU A 6 -13.77 -6.91 6.99
C LEU A 6 -12.94 -7.58 5.90
N GLY A 7 -11.90 -6.91 5.45
CA GLY A 7 -10.99 -7.38 4.41
C GLY A 7 -9.63 -6.71 4.53
N CYS A 8 -8.93 -6.65 3.42
CA CYS A 8 -7.59 -6.10 3.33
C CYS A 8 -7.54 -4.88 2.40
N SER A 9 -6.57 -4.03 2.69
CA SER A 9 -6.07 -3.01 1.77
C SER A 9 -5.26 -3.69 0.69
N GLY A 10 -5.87 -3.93 -0.47
CA GLY A 10 -5.30 -4.70 -1.58
C GLY A 10 -5.41 -6.23 -1.39
N TRP A 11 -5.20 -6.94 -2.49
CA TRP A 11 -5.14 -8.40 -2.53
C TRP A 11 -3.86 -8.92 -3.22
N ASP A 12 -3.15 -8.09 -3.97
CA ASP A 12 -2.04 -8.56 -4.79
C ASP A 12 -0.67 -8.32 -4.14
N TYR A 13 -0.27 -9.26 -3.28
CA TYR A 13 1.03 -9.23 -2.61
C TYR A 13 1.81 -10.51 -2.89
N ARG A 14 3.14 -10.40 -3.08
CA ARG A 14 4.02 -11.57 -3.23
C ARG A 14 4.19 -12.31 -1.91
N ASP A 15 4.28 -11.57 -0.80
CA ASP A 15 4.41 -12.10 0.55
C ASP A 15 3.23 -12.98 1.00
N TRP A 16 2.14 -12.99 0.23
CA TRP A 16 0.96 -13.82 0.50
C TRP A 16 1.02 -15.16 -0.24
N ALA A 17 2.01 -15.36 -1.11
CA ALA A 17 2.29 -16.65 -1.74
C ALA A 17 2.62 -17.69 -0.67
N ASP A 18 2.06 -18.89 -0.80
CA ASP A 18 2.13 -20.00 0.17
C ASP A 18 1.47 -19.73 1.54
N VAL A 19 1.49 -18.48 2.01
CA VAL A 19 0.86 -18.06 3.27
C VAL A 19 -0.66 -18.03 3.13
N PHE A 20 -1.18 -17.37 2.10
CA PHE A 20 -2.60 -17.20 1.85
C PHE A 20 -3.01 -17.76 0.47
N TYR A 21 -2.17 -17.55 -0.55
CA TYR A 21 -2.38 -18.10 -1.89
C TYR A 21 -1.77 -19.48 -2.03
N LYS A 22 -2.63 -20.47 -2.31
CA LYS A 22 -2.25 -21.88 -2.44
C LYS A 22 -1.77 -22.27 -3.85
N SER A 23 -1.95 -21.41 -4.86
CA SER A 23 -1.59 -21.68 -6.26
C SER A 23 -0.99 -20.44 -6.94
N PRO A 24 0.08 -20.58 -7.75
CA PRO A 24 0.65 -19.47 -8.52
C PRO A 24 -0.16 -19.13 -9.77
N ASP A 25 -0.94 -20.08 -10.30
CA ASP A 25 -1.62 -19.96 -11.59
C ASP A 25 -3.04 -19.39 -11.46
N GLU A 26 -3.52 -19.23 -10.23
CA GLU A 26 -4.84 -18.69 -9.98
C GLU A 26 -4.83 -17.16 -9.90
N SER A 27 -5.86 -16.53 -10.50
CA SER A 27 -6.12 -15.09 -10.30
C SER A 27 -6.26 -14.77 -8.81
N LYS A 28 -5.37 -13.92 -8.29
CA LYS A 28 -5.38 -13.50 -6.89
C LYS A 28 -6.69 -12.86 -6.47
N LEU A 29 -7.34 -12.09 -7.35
CA LEU A 29 -8.65 -11.50 -7.05
C LEU A 29 -9.72 -12.59 -6.87
N ARG A 30 -9.69 -13.64 -7.70
CA ARG A 30 -10.61 -14.77 -7.57
C ARG A 30 -10.33 -15.57 -6.30
N ALA A 31 -9.06 -15.82 -5.99
CA ALA A 31 -8.67 -16.51 -4.76
C ALA A 31 -9.08 -15.72 -3.51
N TYR A 32 -8.83 -14.41 -3.50
CA TYR A 32 -9.18 -13.50 -2.42
C TYR A 32 -10.69 -13.38 -2.22
N SER A 33 -11.46 -13.22 -3.30
CA SER A 33 -12.92 -13.02 -3.25
C SER A 33 -13.72 -14.27 -2.88
N ARG A 34 -13.09 -15.45 -2.78
CA ARG A 34 -13.68 -16.63 -2.11
C ARG A 34 -13.62 -16.54 -0.59
N ILE A 35 -12.66 -15.81 -0.04
CA ILE A 35 -12.41 -15.74 1.40
C ILE A 35 -13.03 -14.48 1.99
N PHE A 36 -12.91 -13.35 1.29
CA PHE A 36 -13.44 -12.07 1.72
C PHE A 36 -14.52 -11.58 0.76
N ASN A 37 -15.50 -10.85 1.28
CA ASN A 37 -16.53 -10.17 0.49
C ASN A 37 -16.28 -8.65 0.38
N THR A 38 -15.08 -8.19 0.74
CA THR A 38 -14.69 -6.80 0.56
C THR A 38 -13.18 -6.64 0.34
N ALA A 39 -12.80 -5.60 -0.40
CA ALA A 39 -11.40 -5.15 -0.52
C ALA A 39 -11.32 -3.63 -0.67
N GLU A 40 -10.25 -3.04 -0.14
CA GLU A 40 -9.89 -1.65 -0.45
C GLU A 40 -8.89 -1.63 -1.63
N ILE A 41 -9.23 -0.89 -2.67
CA ILE A 41 -8.38 -0.68 -3.85
C ILE A 41 -7.46 0.50 -3.59
N ASN A 42 -6.15 0.23 -3.56
CA ASN A 42 -5.12 1.24 -3.40
C ASN A 42 -4.40 1.63 -4.69
N SER A 43 -4.46 0.81 -5.75
CA SER A 43 -3.78 1.10 -7.01
C SER A 43 -4.23 2.42 -7.64
N THR A 44 -5.52 2.74 -7.52
CA THR A 44 -6.14 3.99 -8.01
C THR A 44 -5.57 5.26 -7.38
N PHE A 45 -4.93 5.14 -6.21
CA PHE A 45 -4.23 6.24 -5.57
C PHE A 45 -3.04 6.73 -6.41
N TYR A 46 -2.35 5.82 -7.11
CA TYR A 46 -1.13 6.13 -7.84
C TYR A 46 -1.41 6.51 -9.29
N SER A 47 -2.39 5.89 -9.93
CA SER A 47 -2.78 6.16 -11.31
C SER A 47 -4.27 5.95 -11.51
N TYR A 48 -4.84 6.64 -12.50
CA TYR A 48 -6.21 6.37 -12.94
C TYR A 48 -6.23 4.99 -13.62
N PRO A 49 -7.12 4.07 -13.21
CA PRO A 49 -7.20 2.77 -13.86
C PRO A 49 -7.77 2.91 -15.27
N ALA A 50 -7.34 2.04 -16.18
CA ALA A 50 -8.03 1.90 -17.46
C ALA A 50 -9.48 1.42 -17.22
N PRO A 51 -10.48 1.89 -17.97
CA PRO A 51 -11.88 1.50 -17.77
C PRO A 51 -12.10 -0.02 -17.73
N GLY A 52 -11.41 -0.76 -18.60
CA GLY A 52 -11.47 -2.22 -18.65
C GLY A 52 -11.05 -2.92 -17.36
N ILE A 53 -10.14 -2.33 -16.57
CA ILE A 53 -9.75 -2.86 -15.25
C ILE A 53 -10.92 -2.77 -14.28
N VAL A 54 -11.63 -1.64 -14.26
CA VAL A 54 -12.78 -1.44 -13.37
C VAL A 54 -13.93 -2.36 -13.73
N PHE A 55 -14.22 -2.52 -15.02
CA PHE A 55 -15.15 -3.55 -15.51
C PHE A 55 -14.71 -4.95 -15.10
N GLY A 56 -13.41 -5.25 -15.16
CA GLY A 56 -12.85 -6.52 -14.72
C GLY A 56 -13.12 -6.80 -13.24
N TRP A 57 -12.93 -5.81 -12.36
CA TRP A 57 -13.25 -5.93 -10.93
C TRP A 57 -14.74 -6.23 -10.70
N ALA A 58 -15.62 -5.52 -11.39
CA ALA A 58 -17.06 -5.75 -11.32
C ALA A 58 -17.45 -7.14 -11.81
N LYS A 59 -16.86 -7.59 -12.93
CA LYS A 59 -17.21 -8.86 -13.59
C LYS A 59 -16.68 -10.09 -12.87
N HIS A 60 -15.48 -10.03 -12.32
CA HIS A 60 -14.75 -11.22 -11.82
C HIS A 60 -14.81 -11.39 -10.29
N THR A 61 -15.77 -10.75 -9.63
CA THR A 61 -16.05 -10.92 -8.20
C THR A 61 -17.48 -11.38 -7.95
N PRO A 62 -17.79 -12.01 -6.81
CA PRO A 62 -19.16 -12.36 -6.41
C PRO A 62 -20.10 -11.13 -6.39
N HIS A 63 -21.40 -11.36 -6.53
CA HIS A 63 -22.41 -10.28 -6.58
C HIS A 63 -22.43 -9.42 -5.31
N ASP A 64 -22.22 -10.03 -4.14
CA ASP A 64 -22.27 -9.37 -2.83
C ASP A 64 -20.93 -8.74 -2.40
N PHE A 65 -19.89 -8.88 -3.24
CA PHE A 65 -18.55 -8.34 -3.01
C PHE A 65 -18.56 -6.81 -3.11
N LYS A 66 -17.93 -6.13 -2.15
CA LYS A 66 -17.85 -4.67 -2.14
C LYS A 66 -16.39 -4.19 -2.26
N PHE A 67 -16.19 -3.06 -2.93
CA PHE A 67 -14.91 -2.39 -3.07
C PHE A 67 -14.98 -1.01 -2.43
N ALA A 68 -14.06 -0.70 -1.52
CA ALA A 68 -13.72 0.68 -1.23
C ALA A 68 -12.61 1.12 -2.18
N VAL A 69 -12.72 2.28 -2.81
CA VAL A 69 -11.71 2.73 -3.79
C VAL A 69 -11.01 3.98 -3.29
N LYS A 70 -9.68 3.95 -3.21
CA LYS A 70 -8.91 5.11 -2.77
C LYS A 70 -8.81 6.16 -3.87
N LEU A 71 -9.21 7.39 -3.54
CA LEU A 71 -9.16 8.53 -4.44
C LEU A 71 -7.72 8.82 -4.88
N ASN A 72 -7.54 9.25 -6.13
CA ASN A 72 -6.22 9.49 -6.68
C ASN A 72 -5.44 10.58 -5.92
N ARG A 73 -4.14 10.37 -5.72
CA ARG A 73 -3.25 11.30 -5.01
C ARG A 73 -3.17 12.68 -5.66
N LEU A 74 -3.43 12.78 -6.97
CA LEU A 74 -3.52 14.05 -7.67
C LEU A 74 -4.50 14.99 -6.97
N ILE A 75 -5.66 14.47 -6.54
CA ILE A 75 -6.71 15.26 -5.90
C ILE A 75 -6.34 15.57 -4.44
N THR A 76 -5.93 14.56 -3.68
CA THR A 76 -5.76 14.66 -2.22
C THR A 76 -4.40 15.20 -1.77
N HIS A 77 -3.31 14.89 -2.48
CA HIS A 77 -1.93 15.19 -2.09
C HIS A 77 -1.27 16.26 -2.98
N GLU A 78 -1.52 16.23 -4.29
CA GLU A 78 -0.85 17.17 -5.20
C GLU A 78 -1.63 18.48 -5.34
N LYS A 79 -2.95 18.39 -5.59
CA LYS A 79 -3.88 19.52 -5.65
C LYS A 79 -4.46 19.90 -4.29
N MET A 80 -4.29 19.07 -3.26
CA MET A 80 -4.67 19.37 -1.88
C MET A 80 -6.13 19.82 -1.71
N LEU A 81 -7.04 19.21 -2.48
CA LEU A 81 -8.47 19.53 -2.56
C LEU A 81 -8.79 20.98 -3.00
N ASP A 82 -7.84 21.67 -3.62
CA ASP A 82 -8.01 23.05 -4.07
C ASP A 82 -8.78 23.11 -5.39
N LEU A 83 -10.03 23.60 -5.33
CA LEU A 83 -10.90 23.73 -6.50
C LEU A 83 -10.33 24.62 -7.60
N SER A 84 -9.52 25.64 -7.26
CA SER A 84 -8.88 26.51 -8.24
C SER A 84 -7.88 25.78 -9.14
N ARG A 85 -7.48 24.55 -8.76
CA ARG A 85 -6.55 23.70 -9.50
C ARG A 85 -7.26 22.64 -10.34
N GLY A 86 -8.57 22.76 -10.57
CA GLY A 86 -9.36 21.83 -11.39
C GLY A 86 -9.62 20.49 -10.69
N VAL A 87 -9.78 20.49 -9.36
CA VAL A 87 -10.12 19.28 -8.58
C VAL A 87 -11.50 18.73 -8.94
N GLU A 88 -12.45 19.60 -9.31
CA GLU A 88 -13.80 19.17 -9.67
C GLU A 88 -13.81 18.27 -10.92
N ASP A 89 -13.06 18.65 -11.96
CA ASP A 89 -12.96 17.86 -13.20
C ASP A 89 -12.26 16.52 -12.95
N ASP A 90 -11.20 16.51 -12.15
CA ASP A 90 -10.50 15.28 -11.76
C ASP A 90 -11.41 14.35 -10.94
N LEU A 91 -12.15 14.89 -9.98
CA LEU A 91 -13.10 14.14 -9.17
C LEU A 91 -14.20 13.55 -10.04
N ARG A 92 -14.78 14.36 -10.94
CA ARG A 92 -15.81 13.92 -11.90
C ARG A 92 -15.28 12.79 -12.76
N ARG A 93 -14.10 12.94 -13.35
CA ARG A 93 -13.43 11.90 -14.14
C ARG A 93 -13.24 10.62 -13.31
N PHE A 94 -12.78 10.74 -12.07
CA PHE A 94 -12.57 9.59 -11.19
C PHE A 94 -13.89 8.86 -10.88
N CYS A 95 -14.95 9.59 -10.55
CA CYS A 95 -16.26 9.02 -10.23
C CYS A 95 -16.87 8.34 -11.47
N GLU A 96 -16.77 8.95 -12.66
CA GLU A 96 -17.20 8.33 -13.92
C GLU A 96 -16.51 6.99 -14.18
N LEU A 97 -15.20 6.89 -13.91
CA LEU A 97 -14.49 5.62 -14.04
C LEU A 97 -15.00 4.55 -13.07
N MET A 98 -15.54 4.94 -11.91
CA MET A 98 -16.04 4.02 -10.88
C MET A 98 -17.51 3.62 -11.09
N LYS A 99 -18.22 4.21 -12.05
CA LYS A 99 -19.61 3.86 -12.35
C LYS A 99 -19.87 2.37 -12.56
N PRO A 100 -19.01 1.58 -13.23
CA PRO A 100 -19.25 0.13 -13.34
C PRO A 100 -19.35 -0.59 -11.99
N LEU A 101 -18.61 -0.14 -10.97
CA LEU A 101 -18.74 -0.67 -9.60
C LEU A 101 -20.01 -0.14 -8.93
N GLN A 102 -20.37 1.13 -9.14
CA GLN A 102 -21.58 1.72 -8.59
C GLN A 102 -22.85 1.07 -9.14
N GLU A 103 -22.96 0.93 -10.46
CA GLU A 103 -24.10 0.36 -11.19
C GLU A 103 -24.31 -1.12 -10.87
N THR A 104 -23.24 -1.85 -10.53
CA THR A 104 -23.31 -3.24 -10.05
C THR A 104 -23.46 -3.34 -8.54
N GLU A 105 -23.70 -2.20 -7.86
CA GLU A 105 -23.76 -2.04 -6.41
C GLU A 105 -22.49 -2.48 -5.66
N LYS A 106 -21.40 -2.76 -6.35
CA LYS A 106 -20.13 -3.22 -5.76
C LYS A 106 -19.28 -2.09 -5.19
N LEU A 107 -19.60 -0.83 -5.45
CA LEU A 107 -18.91 0.30 -4.81
C LEU A 107 -19.40 0.49 -3.37
N ALA A 108 -18.56 0.16 -2.38
CA ALA A 108 -18.83 0.48 -0.98
C ALA A 108 -18.83 2.00 -0.76
N CYS A 109 -17.70 2.63 -1.09
CA CYS A 109 -17.45 4.06 -1.00
C CYS A 109 -16.12 4.42 -1.68
N ILE A 110 -15.88 5.72 -1.82
CA ILE A 110 -14.59 6.29 -2.24
C ILE A 110 -13.84 6.83 -1.00
N LEU A 111 -12.62 6.36 -0.77
CA LEU A 111 -11.76 6.77 0.34
C LEU A 111 -10.93 8.01 -0.05
N ILE A 112 -11.13 9.09 0.68
CA ILE A 112 -10.45 10.38 0.57
C ILE A 112 -9.40 10.46 1.67
N GLN A 113 -8.24 9.85 1.41
CA GLN A 113 -7.13 9.85 2.36
C GLN A 113 -6.28 11.12 2.19
N LEU A 114 -6.21 11.93 3.24
CA LEU A 114 -5.45 13.19 3.24
C LEU A 114 -3.99 12.97 3.66
N PRO A 115 -3.06 13.83 3.22
CA PRO A 115 -1.69 13.80 3.72
C PRO A 115 -1.60 14.34 5.16
N PRO A 116 -0.60 13.92 5.96
CA PRO A 116 -0.41 14.37 7.34
C PRO A 116 -0.27 15.89 7.51
N GLY A 117 0.24 16.58 6.49
CA GLY A 117 0.40 18.04 6.49
C GLY A 117 -0.90 18.84 6.28
N MET A 118 -2.01 18.19 5.91
CA MET A 118 -3.27 18.88 5.66
C MET A 118 -4.02 19.15 6.98
N LYS A 119 -3.84 20.35 7.52
CA LYS A 119 -4.61 20.83 8.68
C LYS A 119 -6.06 21.11 8.33
N PHE A 120 -6.96 20.97 9.30
CA PHE A 120 -8.38 21.31 9.12
C PHE A 120 -8.54 22.81 8.83
N LYS A 121 -9.29 23.10 7.76
CA LYS A 121 -9.70 24.46 7.36
C LYS A 121 -11.10 24.36 6.77
N LYS A 122 -12.12 24.69 7.57
CA LYS A 122 -13.53 24.52 7.24
C LYS A 122 -13.88 24.93 5.81
N ASP A 123 -13.61 26.17 5.43
CA ASP A 123 -13.99 26.70 4.11
C ASP A 123 -13.44 25.87 2.94
N ARG A 124 -12.18 25.42 3.05
CA ARG A 124 -11.54 24.59 2.03
C ARG A 124 -12.21 23.22 1.94
N ILE A 125 -12.44 22.59 3.09
CA ILE A 125 -13.00 21.25 3.15
C ILE A 125 -14.45 21.27 2.70
N GLU A 126 -15.24 22.21 3.21
CA GLU A 126 -16.63 22.39 2.84
C GLU A 126 -16.78 22.66 1.34
N ALA A 127 -15.93 23.50 0.74
CA ALA A 127 -15.95 23.73 -0.71
C ALA A 127 -15.77 22.42 -1.50
N PHE A 128 -14.86 21.56 -1.06
CA PHE A 128 -14.66 20.25 -1.69
C PHE A 128 -15.81 19.27 -1.40
N LEU A 129 -16.38 19.27 -0.19
CA LEU A 129 -17.51 18.41 0.15
C LEU A 129 -18.77 18.75 -0.69
N LYS A 130 -18.98 20.03 -1.01
CA LYS A 130 -20.11 20.50 -1.84
C LYS A 130 -20.13 19.94 -3.26
N ILE A 131 -18.97 19.55 -3.80
CA ILE A 131 -18.86 19.00 -5.16
C ILE A 131 -18.89 17.47 -5.19
N LEU A 132 -19.01 16.80 -4.03
CA LEU A 132 -19.12 15.35 -3.99
C LEU A 132 -20.45 14.90 -4.62
N PRO A 133 -20.43 13.88 -5.50
CA PRO A 133 -21.66 13.32 -6.06
C PRO A 133 -22.52 12.66 -4.97
N LEU A 134 -23.82 12.95 -4.98
CA LEU A 134 -24.77 12.49 -3.94
C LEU A 134 -25.15 11.02 -4.05
N ASP A 135 -24.93 10.40 -5.21
CA ASP A 135 -25.22 9.00 -5.51
C ASP A 135 -24.05 8.05 -5.18
N MET A 136 -22.95 8.58 -4.62
CA MET A 136 -21.81 7.82 -4.14
C MET A 136 -21.54 8.11 -2.66
N ARG A 137 -21.08 7.10 -1.94
CA ARG A 137 -20.64 7.25 -0.55
C ARG A 137 -19.15 7.58 -0.48
N PHE A 138 -18.77 8.40 0.48
CA PHE A 138 -17.38 8.82 0.69
C PHE A 138 -16.96 8.57 2.13
N ALA A 139 -15.67 8.29 2.30
CA ALA A 139 -15.02 8.19 3.61
C ALA A 139 -13.77 9.07 3.61
N LEU A 140 -13.61 9.95 4.59
CA LEU A 140 -12.48 10.87 4.70
C LEU A 140 -11.55 10.44 5.85
N GLU A 141 -10.29 10.25 5.51
CA GLU A 141 -9.25 9.91 6.48
C GLU A 141 -8.28 11.07 6.62
N TYR A 142 -8.36 11.75 7.77
CA TYR A 142 -7.40 12.75 8.19
C TYR A 142 -6.28 12.11 9.01
N ARG A 143 -5.10 12.73 8.97
CA ARG A 143 -3.86 12.27 9.64
C ARG A 143 -3.21 13.35 10.50
N ASN A 144 -4.03 14.33 10.90
CA ASN A 144 -3.58 15.52 11.62
C ASN A 144 -4.56 15.85 12.74
N GLU A 145 -4.04 16.10 13.95
CA GLU A 145 -4.82 16.34 15.16
C GLU A 145 -5.78 17.54 15.05
N THR A 146 -5.52 18.50 14.16
CA THR A 146 -6.42 19.66 13.96
C THR A 146 -7.81 19.28 13.47
N TRP A 147 -8.01 18.04 13.01
CA TRP A 147 -9.30 17.48 12.63
C TRP A 147 -10.09 16.87 13.79
N LEU A 148 -9.47 16.69 14.97
CA LEU A 148 -10.11 16.15 16.16
C LEU A 148 -10.93 17.23 16.88
N THR A 149 -11.89 17.82 16.16
CA THR A 149 -12.77 18.88 16.67
C THR A 149 -14.23 18.56 16.34
N ASP A 150 -15.17 19.10 17.10
CA ASP A 150 -16.59 18.91 16.83
C ASP A 150 -17.01 19.62 15.53
N GLU A 151 -16.37 20.73 15.18
CA GLU A 151 -16.63 21.41 13.91
C GLU A 151 -16.28 20.54 12.69
N ALA A 152 -15.15 19.82 12.73
CA ALA A 152 -14.79 18.88 11.67
C ALA A 152 -15.76 17.70 11.60
N HIS A 153 -16.16 17.18 12.78
CA HIS A 153 -17.15 16.11 12.88
C HIS A 153 -18.50 16.52 12.29
N ASP A 154 -19.04 17.65 12.72
CA ASP A 154 -20.35 18.15 12.30
C ASP A 154 -20.38 18.48 10.81
N LEU A 155 -19.26 18.98 10.28
CA LEU A 155 -19.11 19.20 8.85
C LEU A 155 -19.20 17.86 8.08
N LEU A 156 -18.46 16.83 8.49
CA LEU A 156 -18.52 15.52 7.84
C LEU A 156 -19.90 14.88 7.98
N LEU A 157 -20.55 15.03 9.15
CA LEU A 157 -21.90 14.56 9.41
C LEU A 157 -22.93 15.24 8.50
N HIS A 158 -22.82 16.55 8.30
CA HIS A 158 -23.71 17.33 7.43
C HIS A 158 -23.69 16.84 5.99
N TYR A 159 -22.52 16.47 5.47
CA TYR A 159 -22.34 15.99 4.11
C TYR A 159 -22.43 14.45 3.97
N ASN A 160 -22.81 13.73 5.04
CA ASN A 160 -22.85 12.26 5.08
C ASN A 160 -21.53 11.59 4.60
N VAL A 161 -20.39 12.15 5.02
CA VAL A 161 -19.06 11.60 4.71
C VAL A 161 -18.53 10.89 5.93
N ALA A 162 -18.17 9.61 5.80
CA ALA A 162 -17.69 8.80 6.91
C ALA A 162 -16.32 9.28 7.38
N ALA A 163 -16.18 9.67 8.65
CA ALA A 163 -14.87 9.86 9.25
C ALA A 163 -14.22 8.48 9.44
N VAL A 164 -13.03 8.30 8.88
CA VAL A 164 -12.32 7.03 8.97
C VAL A 164 -11.70 6.88 10.36
N THR A 165 -12.07 5.81 11.07
CA THR A 165 -11.39 5.41 12.31
C THR A 165 -10.11 4.66 11.95
N VAL A 166 -8.97 5.15 12.41
CA VAL A 166 -7.65 4.55 12.15
C VAL A 166 -7.06 3.91 13.41
N ASP A 167 -6.42 2.75 13.28
CA ASP A 167 -5.44 2.26 14.25
C ASP A 167 -4.04 2.53 13.68
N GLU A 168 -3.40 3.59 14.16
CA GLU A 168 -2.07 4.01 13.75
C GLU A 168 -1.31 4.74 14.87
N PRO A 169 0.01 4.97 14.72
CA PRO A 169 0.80 5.64 15.76
C PRO A 169 0.53 7.14 15.95
N LEU A 170 -0.05 7.84 14.95
CA LEU A 170 -0.19 9.30 14.97
C LEU A 170 -1.46 9.79 15.69
N LEU A 171 -2.56 9.05 15.55
CA LEU A 171 -3.88 9.46 16.02
C LEU A 171 -4.51 8.36 16.88
N PRO A 172 -5.27 8.72 17.92
CA PRO A 172 -5.99 7.74 18.71
C PRO A 172 -7.10 7.06 17.87
N PRO A 173 -7.41 5.77 18.14
CA PRO A 173 -8.47 5.04 17.46
C PRO A 173 -9.87 5.43 17.99
N GLU A 174 -10.24 6.69 17.76
CA GLU A 174 -11.52 7.28 18.13
C GLU A 174 -12.63 6.91 17.14
N ILE A 175 -13.79 6.55 17.68
CA ILE A 175 -14.99 6.22 16.90
C ILE A 175 -15.81 7.49 16.76
N ARG A 176 -15.91 8.01 15.54
CA ARG A 176 -16.71 9.18 15.20
C ARG A 176 -17.59 8.85 14.00
N LEU A 177 -18.85 8.51 14.25
CA LEU A 177 -19.81 8.10 13.22
C LEU A 177 -20.48 9.32 12.58
N THR A 178 -20.15 9.59 11.33
CA THR A 178 -20.63 10.75 10.57
C THR A 178 -21.41 10.38 9.30
N SER A 179 -21.73 9.09 9.09
CA SER A 179 -22.52 8.65 7.94
C SER A 179 -23.27 7.33 8.19
N ASP A 180 -24.03 6.88 7.20
CA ASP A 180 -24.67 5.56 7.15
C ASP A 180 -23.68 4.38 6.99
N ILE A 181 -22.40 4.68 6.75
CA ILE A 181 -21.29 3.73 6.81
C ILE A 181 -20.30 4.09 7.94
N ALA A 182 -19.70 3.07 8.51
CA ALA A 182 -18.54 3.17 9.39
C ALA A 182 -17.33 2.59 8.66
N TYR A 183 -16.21 3.31 8.68
CA TYR A 183 -15.00 2.92 7.96
C TYR A 183 -13.83 2.80 8.93
N VAL A 184 -13.19 1.62 8.99
CA VAL A 184 -12.06 1.35 9.88
C VAL A 184 -10.83 0.92 9.09
N ARG A 185 -9.66 1.45 9.45
CA ARG A 185 -8.38 1.00 8.87
C ARG A 185 -7.39 0.62 9.96
N TRP A 186 -6.86 -0.59 9.88
CA TRP A 186 -5.80 -1.06 10.77
C TRP A 186 -4.45 -0.95 10.05
N HIS A 187 -3.65 0.04 10.44
CA HIS A 187 -2.34 0.25 9.84
C HIS A 187 -1.23 -0.50 10.54
N GLY A 188 -1.43 -0.93 11.78
CA GLY A 188 -0.38 -1.50 12.62
C GLY A 188 0.32 -0.44 13.46
N ARG A 189 1.11 -0.94 14.42
CA ARG A 189 1.83 -0.13 15.41
C ARG A 189 3.34 -0.36 15.32
N GLY A 190 3.83 -0.76 14.14
CA GLY A 190 5.26 -0.99 13.91
C GLY A 190 6.07 0.28 14.15
N LYS A 191 7.31 0.17 14.64
CA LYS A 191 8.21 1.33 14.84
C LYS A 191 8.97 1.70 13.56
N ASN A 192 9.37 0.69 12.77
CA ASN A 192 10.07 0.82 11.49
C ASN A 192 9.17 0.26 10.40
N MET A 193 8.38 1.13 9.74
CA MET A 193 7.23 0.81 8.88
C MET A 193 6.00 0.36 9.67
N TRP A 194 5.03 1.26 9.84
CA TRP A 194 3.83 1.03 10.66
C TRP A 194 3.05 -0.22 10.24
N TYR A 195 3.03 -0.51 8.93
CA TYR A 195 2.36 -1.65 8.30
C TYR A 195 3.03 -3.02 8.51
N ASN A 196 4.29 -3.08 8.93
CA ASN A 196 4.90 -4.36 9.29
C ASN A 196 4.59 -4.69 10.75
N TYR A 197 3.36 -5.14 10.98
CA TYR A 197 2.85 -5.38 12.32
C TYR A 197 1.84 -6.52 12.30
N ARG A 198 2.07 -7.55 13.12
CA ARG A 198 1.10 -8.60 13.37
C ARG A 198 0.38 -8.28 14.67
N TYR A 199 -0.91 -7.94 14.59
CA TYR A 199 -1.68 -7.66 15.78
C TYR A 199 -1.79 -8.90 16.67
N SER A 200 -1.68 -8.70 17.98
CA SER A 200 -1.98 -9.75 18.96
C SER A 200 -3.48 -9.97 19.09
N LYS A 201 -3.87 -11.13 19.61
CA LYS A 201 -5.29 -11.46 19.85
C LYS A 201 -5.96 -10.47 20.80
N ASP A 202 -5.26 -9.99 21.82
CA ASP A 202 -5.79 -9.04 22.79
C ASP A 202 -6.03 -7.67 22.16
N GLU A 203 -5.12 -7.21 21.29
CA GLU A 203 -5.30 -5.97 20.54
C GLU A 203 -6.49 -6.06 19.57
N LEU A 204 -6.66 -7.18 18.89
CA LEU A 204 -7.82 -7.42 18.02
C LEU A 204 -9.13 -7.54 18.81
N ALA A 205 -9.10 -8.20 19.97
CA ALA A 205 -10.27 -8.36 20.84
C ALA A 205 -10.80 -6.99 21.32
N ALA A 206 -9.93 -6.01 21.54
CA ALA A 206 -10.32 -4.65 21.88
C ALA A 206 -11.14 -3.93 20.79
N TRP A 207 -11.07 -4.39 19.52
CA TRP A 207 -11.86 -3.86 18.41
C TRP A 207 -13.26 -4.48 18.28
N VAL A 208 -13.48 -5.67 18.82
CA VAL A 208 -14.78 -6.38 18.75
C VAL A 208 -15.95 -5.55 19.30
N PRO A 209 -15.89 -4.96 20.52
CA PRO A 209 -17.00 -4.14 21.02
C PRO A 209 -17.20 -2.89 20.16
N LYS A 210 -16.11 -2.26 19.70
CA LYS A 210 -16.14 -1.08 18.83
C LYS A 210 -16.87 -1.35 17.51
N ILE A 211 -16.53 -2.46 16.84
CA ILE A 211 -17.17 -2.87 15.59
C ILE A 211 -18.64 -3.20 15.81
N LYS A 212 -18.98 -3.89 16.92
CA LYS A 212 -20.39 -4.19 17.26
C LYS A 212 -21.18 -2.90 17.47
N GLU A 213 -20.65 -1.92 18.18
CA GLU A 213 -21.26 -0.60 18.36
C GLU A 213 -21.49 0.11 17.02
N MET A 214 -20.47 0.18 16.16
CA MET A 214 -20.60 0.75 14.81
C MET A 214 -21.71 0.06 14.01
N SER A 215 -21.78 -1.28 14.06
CA SER A 215 -22.77 -2.07 13.33
C SER A 215 -24.21 -1.85 13.79
N GLN A 216 -24.44 -1.29 14.97
CA GLN A 216 -25.79 -0.94 15.42
C GLN A 216 -26.34 0.25 14.63
N ARG A 217 -25.47 1.13 14.13
CA ARG A 217 -25.85 2.42 13.52
C ARG A 217 -25.52 2.53 12.04
N ALA A 218 -24.56 1.77 11.53
CA ALA A 218 -24.05 1.91 10.18
C ALA A 218 -23.62 0.56 9.56
N GLN A 219 -23.48 0.51 8.24
CA GLN A 219 -22.76 -0.60 7.58
C GLN A 219 -21.26 -0.45 7.84
N VAL A 220 -20.60 -1.50 8.32
CA VAL A 220 -19.19 -1.45 8.72
C VAL A 220 -18.31 -1.99 7.60
N TYR A 221 -17.39 -1.17 7.12
CA TYR A 221 -16.31 -1.55 6.23
C TYR A 221 -14.98 -1.40 6.97
N GLY A 222 -14.21 -2.48 7.06
CA GLY A 222 -12.93 -2.49 7.75
C GLY A 222 -11.82 -3.10 6.89
N TYR A 223 -10.66 -2.44 6.86
CA TYR A 223 -9.53 -2.88 6.03
C TYR A 223 -8.22 -2.94 6.81
N PHE A 224 -7.63 -4.14 6.84
CA PHE A 224 -6.30 -4.37 7.37
C PHE A 224 -5.25 -4.00 6.31
N ASN A 225 -4.38 -3.04 6.65
CA ASN A 225 -3.32 -2.52 5.77
C ASN A 225 -1.92 -2.98 6.19
N ASN A 226 -1.83 -3.80 7.24
CA ASN A 226 -0.61 -4.43 7.72
C ASN A 226 -0.22 -5.65 6.85
N HIS A 227 0.01 -5.42 5.57
CA HIS A 227 0.05 -6.45 4.52
C HIS A 227 1.29 -7.36 4.53
N TYR A 228 2.34 -7.05 5.29
CA TYR A 228 3.57 -7.84 5.33
C TYR A 228 3.30 -9.27 5.79
N HIS A 229 4.01 -10.23 5.20
CA HIS A 229 4.01 -11.66 5.61
C HIS A 229 2.62 -12.33 5.70
N GLY A 230 1.58 -11.76 5.08
CA GLY A 230 0.21 -12.27 5.22
C GLY A 230 -0.46 -11.97 6.56
N TYR A 231 0.00 -10.97 7.32
CA TYR A 231 -0.63 -10.59 8.60
C TYR A 231 -2.03 -10.02 8.41
N ALA A 232 -2.25 -9.17 7.40
CA ALA A 232 -3.55 -8.57 7.11
C ALA A 232 -4.69 -9.60 6.95
N PRO A 233 -4.59 -10.63 6.07
CA PRO A 233 -5.65 -11.63 5.95
C PRO A 233 -5.83 -12.44 7.23
N GLU A 234 -4.74 -12.79 7.95
CA GLU A 234 -4.83 -13.49 9.24
C GLU A 234 -5.60 -12.66 10.27
N ASN A 235 -5.20 -11.41 10.49
CA ASN A 235 -5.80 -10.53 11.49
C ASN A 235 -7.26 -10.18 11.15
N SER A 236 -7.59 -10.03 9.86
CA SER A 236 -8.98 -9.85 9.42
C SER A 236 -9.86 -11.05 9.79
N MET A 237 -9.41 -12.27 9.47
CA MET A 237 -10.14 -13.50 9.80
C MET A 237 -10.22 -13.73 11.30
N ASP A 238 -9.18 -13.37 12.05
CA ASP A 238 -9.19 -13.43 13.51
C ASP A 238 -10.31 -12.57 14.12
N VAL A 239 -10.51 -11.34 13.62
CA VAL A 239 -11.59 -10.46 14.09
C VAL A 239 -12.96 -10.99 13.66
N LEU A 240 -13.10 -11.50 12.43
CA LEU A 240 -14.34 -12.14 11.97
C LEU A 240 -14.71 -13.35 12.85
N GLU A 241 -13.72 -14.13 13.28
CA GLU A 241 -13.89 -15.27 14.19
C GLU A 241 -14.33 -14.79 15.59
N MET A 242 -13.68 -13.77 16.15
CA MET A 242 -14.06 -13.17 17.45
C MET A 242 -15.46 -12.52 17.44
N LEU A 243 -15.88 -11.99 16.28
CA LEU A 243 -17.22 -11.44 16.08
C LEU A 243 -18.29 -12.54 15.95
N GLY A 244 -17.90 -13.79 15.75
CA GLY A 244 -18.81 -14.92 15.52
C GLY A 244 -19.43 -14.94 14.11
N VAL A 245 -18.83 -14.23 13.15
CA VAL A 245 -19.37 -14.08 11.78
C VAL A 245 -18.47 -14.73 10.72
N ALA A 246 -17.39 -15.40 11.12
CA ALA A 246 -16.49 -16.08 10.20
C ALA A 246 -17.13 -17.31 9.53
N ILE A 247 -17.02 -17.40 8.21
CA ILE A 247 -17.48 -18.55 7.40
C ILE A 247 -16.45 -19.70 7.42
N PRO A 248 -16.84 -20.94 7.05
CA PRO A 248 -15.92 -22.08 7.03
C PRO A 248 -14.64 -21.86 6.23
N GLU A 249 -14.75 -21.24 5.05
CA GLU A 249 -13.63 -20.95 4.15
C GLU A 249 -12.59 -20.01 4.80
N GLN A 250 -13.06 -19.03 5.56
CA GLN A 250 -12.18 -18.13 6.33
C GLN A 250 -11.48 -18.88 7.47
N LYS A 251 -12.18 -19.77 8.17
CA LYS A 251 -11.57 -20.60 9.23
C LYS A 251 -10.49 -21.52 8.67
N GLU A 252 -10.75 -22.15 7.52
CA GLU A 252 -9.77 -23.00 6.82
C GLU A 252 -8.56 -22.19 6.35
N ALA A 253 -8.76 -21.03 5.71
CA ALA A 253 -7.68 -20.16 5.26
C ALA A 253 -6.84 -19.66 6.44
N ARG A 254 -7.47 -19.28 7.56
CA ARG A 254 -6.78 -18.87 8.79
C ARG A 254 -5.97 -20.01 9.41
N GLN A 255 -6.51 -21.23 9.41
CA GLN A 255 -5.80 -22.41 9.87
C GLN A 255 -4.57 -22.71 8.98
N HIS A 256 -4.72 -22.59 7.66
CA HIS A 256 -3.61 -22.73 6.71
C HIS A 256 -2.48 -21.72 6.97
N ILE A 257 -2.80 -20.44 7.21
CA ILE A 257 -1.80 -19.43 7.61
C ILE A 257 -1.09 -19.85 8.91
N SER A 258 -1.85 -20.33 9.91
CA SER A 258 -1.27 -20.81 11.18
C SER A 258 -0.31 -21.98 10.98
N ASP A 259 -0.66 -22.93 10.12
CA ASP A 259 0.15 -24.11 9.83
C ASP A 259 1.40 -23.77 9.01
N TYR A 260 1.33 -22.78 8.12
CA TYR A 260 2.50 -22.20 7.45
C TYR A 260 3.51 -21.67 8.47
N TRP A 261 3.07 -20.85 9.42
CA TRP A 261 3.96 -20.30 10.47
C TRP A 261 4.52 -21.36 11.42
N LYS A 262 3.84 -22.50 11.57
CA LYS A 262 4.32 -23.65 12.35
C LYS A 262 5.28 -24.55 11.56
N GLY A 263 5.61 -24.20 10.31
CA GLY A 263 6.48 -24.99 9.43
C GLY A 263 5.86 -26.28 8.91
N LYS A 264 4.52 -26.45 9.02
CA LYS A 264 3.81 -27.64 8.54
C LYS A 264 3.52 -27.59 7.03
N VAL A 265 3.57 -26.40 6.45
CA VAL A 265 3.45 -26.16 5.00
C VAL A 265 4.82 -25.80 4.46
N LYS A 266 5.33 -26.56 3.48
CA LYS A 266 6.57 -26.21 2.75
C LYS A 266 6.20 -25.33 1.54
N GLY A 267 6.62 -24.07 1.55
CA GLY A 267 6.33 -23.12 0.48
C GLY A 267 6.91 -23.56 -0.87
N LYS A 268 6.10 -23.46 -1.93
CA LYS A 268 6.47 -23.76 -3.33
C LYS A 268 5.91 -22.76 -4.34
N VAL A 269 5.14 -21.77 -3.91
CA VAL A 269 4.42 -20.83 -4.78
C VAL A 269 5.28 -19.59 -5.03
N VAL A 270 5.76 -19.42 -6.26
CA VAL A 270 6.33 -18.16 -6.74
C VAL A 270 5.19 -17.31 -7.32
N ALA A 271 4.68 -16.33 -6.56
CA ALA A 271 3.53 -15.54 -7.00
C ALA A 271 3.91 -14.41 -7.99
N ARG A 272 3.28 -14.42 -9.17
CA ARG A 272 3.25 -13.27 -10.08
C ARG A 272 2.23 -12.24 -9.58
N THR A 273 2.48 -10.95 -9.77
CA THR A 273 1.62 -9.83 -9.37
C THR A 273 1.02 -9.15 -10.59
N LEU A 274 -0.06 -8.38 -10.44
CA LEU A 274 -0.65 -7.55 -11.50
C LEU A 274 0.40 -6.62 -12.13
N ASN A 275 1.35 -6.14 -11.34
CA ASN A 275 2.48 -5.34 -11.83
C ASN A 275 3.44 -6.11 -12.76
N ASP A 276 3.39 -7.45 -12.76
CA ASP A 276 4.17 -8.28 -13.69
C ASP A 276 3.45 -8.46 -15.05
N PHE A 277 2.17 -8.05 -15.14
CA PHE A 277 1.35 -8.11 -16.36
C PHE A 277 0.94 -6.73 -16.88
N LEU A 278 1.00 -5.70 -16.04
CA LEU A 278 0.91 -4.31 -16.46
C LEU A 278 2.25 -3.95 -17.08
N GLU A 279 2.31 -3.71 -18.40
CA GLU A 279 3.43 -2.98 -18.97
C GLU A 279 3.54 -1.66 -18.20
N PRO A 280 4.60 -1.44 -17.41
CA PRO A 280 4.80 -0.15 -16.82
C PRO A 280 5.00 0.82 -17.97
N GLU A 281 4.42 2.02 -17.91
CA GLU A 281 5.08 3.15 -18.56
C GLU A 281 6.55 3.06 -18.15
N LYS A 282 7.43 2.78 -19.11
CA LYS A 282 8.85 2.53 -18.86
C LYS A 282 9.46 3.86 -18.40
N GLU A 283 9.34 4.19 -17.11
CA GLU A 283 10.23 5.17 -16.47
C GLU A 283 11.64 4.65 -16.73
N ASP A 284 12.39 5.31 -17.61
CA ASP A 284 13.74 4.91 -17.99
C ASP A 284 14.69 4.95 -16.77
N VAL A 285 15.85 4.30 -16.90
CA VAL A 285 16.84 4.21 -15.82
C VAL A 285 17.28 5.59 -15.34
N MET A 286 17.39 6.60 -16.22
CA MET A 286 17.79 7.95 -15.84
C MET A 286 16.75 8.62 -14.96
N THR A 287 15.47 8.50 -15.32
CA THR A 287 14.34 9.01 -14.53
C THR A 287 14.32 8.37 -13.15
N LEU A 288 14.43 7.04 -13.07
CA LEU A 288 14.46 6.33 -11.80
C LEU A 288 15.68 6.69 -10.94
N LEU A 289 16.86 6.79 -11.56
CA LEU A 289 18.11 7.08 -10.89
C LEU A 289 18.11 8.50 -10.27
N SER A 290 17.49 9.47 -10.94
CA SER A 290 17.39 10.86 -10.48
C SER A 290 16.72 11.02 -9.09
N GLY A 291 15.90 10.05 -8.68
CA GLY A 291 15.31 10.01 -7.35
C GLY A 291 16.30 9.70 -6.22
N TYR A 292 17.47 9.15 -6.54
CA TYR A 292 18.46 8.67 -5.56
C TYR A 292 19.80 9.41 -5.61
N ILE A 293 20.08 10.16 -6.69
CA ILE A 293 21.34 10.86 -6.91
C ILE A 293 21.07 12.33 -7.28
N ASP A 294 21.82 13.28 -6.72
CA ASP A 294 21.74 14.68 -7.20
C ASP A 294 22.41 14.84 -8.57
N ALA A 295 22.02 15.91 -9.28
CA ALA A 295 22.55 16.23 -10.61
C ALA A 295 24.08 16.31 -10.66
N SER A 296 24.73 16.91 -9.65
CA SER A 296 26.20 17.04 -9.61
C SER A 296 26.90 15.68 -9.43
N ARG A 297 26.34 14.78 -8.62
CA ARG A 297 26.84 13.40 -8.50
C ARG A 297 26.55 12.58 -9.76
N LEU A 298 25.40 12.79 -10.41
CA LEU A 298 25.03 12.10 -11.64
C LEU A 298 25.96 12.46 -12.80
N ASP A 299 26.31 13.73 -12.96
CA ASP A 299 27.24 14.13 -14.02
C ASP A 299 28.63 13.53 -13.81
N ARG A 300 29.12 13.50 -12.56
CA ARG A 300 30.37 12.82 -12.21
C ARG A 300 30.27 11.29 -12.33
N ALA A 301 29.08 10.72 -12.24
CA ALA A 301 28.86 9.29 -12.43
C ALA A 301 29.04 8.90 -13.91
N LYS A 302 28.53 9.73 -14.84
CA LYS A 302 28.67 9.51 -16.29
C LYS A 302 30.13 9.53 -16.77
N GLU A 303 31.02 10.18 -16.03
CA GLU A 303 32.46 10.26 -16.35
C GLU A 303 33.25 9.01 -15.94
N ILE A 304 32.69 8.16 -15.07
CA ILE A 304 33.37 6.94 -14.59
C ILE A 304 33.19 5.84 -15.64
N LYS A 305 34.31 5.41 -16.24
CA LYS A 305 34.35 4.33 -17.24
C LYS A 305 35.00 3.04 -16.72
N ASP A 306 35.79 3.14 -15.65
CA ASP A 306 36.48 2.01 -15.02
C ASP A 306 35.49 1.24 -14.13
N ILE A 307 34.72 0.35 -14.76
CA ILE A 307 33.74 -0.52 -14.10
C ILE A 307 34.02 -1.95 -14.55
N GLU A 308 34.35 -2.82 -13.60
CA GLU A 308 34.55 -4.24 -13.83
C GLU A 308 33.43 -5.03 -13.16
N MET A 309 32.64 -5.75 -13.95
CA MET A 309 31.57 -6.62 -13.44
C MET A 309 32.16 -7.97 -13.03
N LEU A 310 32.19 -8.24 -11.73
CA LEU A 310 32.72 -9.48 -11.15
C LEU A 310 31.63 -10.57 -11.10
N GLU A 311 30.39 -10.19 -10.80
CA GLU A 311 29.23 -11.09 -10.81
C GLU A 311 27.96 -10.30 -11.19
N LEU A 312 27.13 -10.90 -12.05
CA LEU A 312 25.81 -10.39 -12.40
C LEU A 312 24.85 -11.57 -12.56
N SER A 313 24.03 -11.80 -11.54
CA SER A 313 22.99 -12.83 -11.51
C SER A 313 21.62 -12.22 -11.24
N MET A 314 20.60 -13.07 -11.13
CA MET A 314 19.23 -12.65 -10.80
C MET A 314 19.09 -12.15 -9.35
N ASP A 315 19.98 -12.60 -8.45
CA ASP A 315 19.95 -12.37 -7.01
C ASP A 315 21.09 -11.47 -6.52
N LYS A 316 22.21 -11.37 -7.26
CA LYS A 316 23.41 -10.66 -6.81
C LYS A 316 24.09 -9.86 -7.92
N ILE A 317 24.68 -8.74 -7.53
CA ILE A 317 25.54 -7.92 -8.37
C ILE A 317 26.81 -7.58 -7.59
N ILE A 318 27.96 -7.95 -8.14
CA ILE A 318 29.27 -7.64 -7.58
C ILE A 318 30.08 -6.93 -8.65
N ALA A 319 30.61 -5.76 -8.33
CA ALA A 319 31.40 -4.97 -9.27
C ALA A 319 32.53 -4.23 -8.55
N ASP A 320 33.62 -4.01 -9.27
CA ASP A 320 34.61 -2.98 -8.95
C ASP A 320 34.28 -1.71 -9.74
N VAL A 321 34.20 -0.57 -9.06
CA VAL A 321 33.97 0.73 -9.68
C VAL A 321 35.10 1.66 -9.28
N ARG A 322 36.09 1.82 -10.17
CA ARG A 322 37.27 2.66 -9.95
C ARG A 322 38.07 2.25 -8.69
N GLY A 323 38.24 0.95 -8.47
CA GLY A 323 38.96 0.38 -7.32
C GLY A 323 38.15 0.33 -6.02
N TYR A 324 36.84 0.56 -6.09
CA TYR A 324 35.91 0.47 -4.96
C TYR A 324 34.94 -0.69 -5.16
N SER A 325 34.80 -1.55 -4.16
CA SER A 325 33.92 -2.70 -4.21
C SER A 325 32.45 -2.31 -4.04
N VAL A 326 31.58 -2.81 -4.91
CA VAL A 326 30.12 -2.70 -4.79
C VAL A 326 29.53 -4.11 -4.74
N TYR A 327 28.69 -4.35 -3.73
CA TYR A 327 27.95 -5.59 -3.56
C TYR A 327 26.47 -5.27 -3.38
N ILE A 328 25.62 -5.87 -4.19
CA ILE A 328 24.17 -5.69 -4.16
C ILE A 328 23.54 -7.07 -4.09
N ASP A 329 22.79 -7.32 -3.01
CA ASP A 329 21.98 -8.53 -2.87
C ASP A 329 20.50 -8.15 -3.01
N LEU A 330 19.87 -8.62 -4.09
CA LEU A 330 18.48 -8.32 -4.42
C LEU A 330 17.51 -9.13 -3.55
N GLU A 331 17.93 -10.30 -3.05
CA GLU A 331 17.11 -11.16 -2.19
C GLU A 331 17.14 -10.66 -0.73
N LYS A 332 18.34 -10.43 -0.20
CA LYS A 332 18.57 -9.88 1.14
C LYS A 332 18.41 -8.35 1.20
N ARG A 333 18.28 -7.68 0.06
CA ARG A 333 17.94 -6.25 -0.12
C ARG A 333 18.93 -5.32 0.56
N PHE A 334 20.20 -5.46 0.24
CA PHE A 334 21.21 -4.54 0.73
C PHE A 334 22.24 -4.16 -0.33
N ILE A 335 22.85 -3.00 -0.12
CA ILE A 335 23.98 -2.50 -0.90
C ILE A 335 25.14 -2.28 0.08
N LEU A 336 26.25 -2.96 -0.17
CA LEU A 336 27.53 -2.69 0.47
C LEU A 336 28.45 -1.97 -0.51
N HIS A 337 29.08 -0.91 -0.02
CA HIS A 337 30.08 -0.20 -0.79
C HIS A 337 31.09 0.49 0.13
N ASP A 338 32.36 0.58 -0.29
CA ASP A 338 33.50 1.04 0.51
C ASP A 338 33.95 2.48 0.21
N CYS A 339 33.25 3.20 -0.67
CA CYS A 339 33.60 4.59 -1.00
C CYS A 339 33.36 5.58 0.15
N GLY A 340 34.25 6.56 0.32
CA GLY A 340 34.10 7.64 1.29
C GLY A 340 32.87 8.55 1.08
N ASP A 341 32.40 8.76 -0.15
CA ASP A 341 31.13 9.48 -0.42
C ASP A 341 29.93 8.62 -0.03
N TRP A 342 29.98 7.31 -0.28
CA TRP A 342 28.94 6.35 0.13
C TRP A 342 28.75 6.32 1.64
N ARG A 343 29.84 6.33 2.41
CA ARG A 343 29.78 6.39 3.88
C ARG A 343 28.91 7.54 4.40
N ARG A 344 28.86 8.65 3.66
CA ARG A 344 28.05 9.83 3.98
C ARG A 344 26.64 9.70 3.43
N THR A 345 26.50 9.32 2.16
CA THR A 345 25.20 9.32 1.46
C THR A 345 24.31 8.14 1.87
N GLN A 346 24.87 7.05 2.38
CA GLN A 346 24.12 5.87 2.81
C GLN A 346 23.10 6.19 3.92
N LEU A 347 23.43 7.10 4.83
CA LEU A 347 22.56 7.52 5.95
C LEU A 347 21.31 8.23 5.46
N GLU A 348 21.41 8.92 4.32
CA GLU A 348 20.32 9.62 3.66
C GLU A 348 19.64 8.76 2.58
N LYS A 349 20.05 7.49 2.43
CA LYS A 349 19.64 6.60 1.33
C LYS A 349 19.85 7.21 -0.06
N ARG A 350 20.95 7.96 -0.22
CA ARG A 350 21.35 8.57 -1.49
C ARG A 350 22.54 7.82 -2.09
N PHE A 351 22.59 7.80 -3.41
CA PHE A 351 23.68 7.20 -4.15
C PHE A 351 24.87 8.14 -4.26
N CYS A 352 26.06 7.58 -4.10
CA CYS A 352 27.29 8.22 -4.52
C CYS A 352 27.46 8.09 -6.04
N LYS A 353 28.44 8.80 -6.60
CA LYS A 353 28.74 8.72 -8.04
C LYS A 353 29.11 7.32 -8.54
N HIS A 354 29.70 6.46 -7.70
CA HIS A 354 30.11 5.10 -8.12
C HIS A 354 28.90 4.17 -8.26
N ILE A 355 27.96 4.20 -7.30
CA ILE A 355 26.68 3.48 -7.44
C ILE A 355 25.90 4.02 -8.64
N GLY A 356 25.88 5.34 -8.83
CA GLY A 356 25.29 5.94 -10.03
C GLY A 356 25.93 5.41 -11.32
N ALA A 357 27.25 5.33 -11.38
CA ALA A 357 27.98 4.83 -12.55
C ALA A 357 27.67 3.35 -12.81
N LEU A 358 27.63 2.53 -11.76
CA LEU A 358 27.22 1.13 -11.87
C LEU A 358 25.79 0.99 -12.42
N MET A 359 24.83 1.77 -11.91
CA MET A 359 23.45 1.74 -12.40
C MET A 359 23.34 2.10 -13.89
N LEU A 360 24.22 2.97 -14.40
CA LEU A 360 24.29 3.33 -15.82
C LEU A 360 24.99 2.27 -16.68
N ALA A 361 25.87 1.46 -16.10
CA ALA A 361 26.62 0.42 -16.81
C ALA A 361 25.91 -0.95 -16.83
N LEU A 362 24.99 -1.19 -15.88
CA LEU A 362 24.19 -2.41 -15.82
C LEU A 362 23.23 -2.53 -17.03
N PRO A 363 22.88 -3.76 -17.45
CA PRO A 363 21.76 -3.96 -18.37
C PRO A 363 20.49 -3.29 -17.83
N GLU A 364 19.68 -2.72 -18.72
CA GLU A 364 18.53 -1.88 -18.34
C GLU A 364 17.61 -2.59 -17.34
N ASP A 365 17.29 -3.86 -17.57
CA ASP A 365 16.42 -4.66 -16.70
C ASP A 365 17.00 -4.86 -15.29
N ALA A 366 18.33 -5.04 -15.18
CA ALA A 366 19.01 -5.22 -13.89
C ALA A 366 19.05 -3.90 -13.10
N ALA A 367 19.39 -2.79 -13.77
CA ALA A 367 19.38 -1.46 -13.16
C ALA A 367 17.96 -1.08 -12.67
N ARG A 368 16.95 -1.34 -13.50
CA ARG A 368 15.54 -1.11 -13.13
C ARG A 368 15.12 -1.98 -11.95
N SER A 369 15.53 -3.25 -11.91
CA SER A 369 15.20 -4.17 -10.81
C SER A 369 15.70 -3.63 -9.47
N VAL A 370 16.94 -3.14 -9.43
CA VAL A 370 17.53 -2.50 -8.23
C VAL A 370 16.78 -1.21 -7.87
N LEU A 371 16.62 -0.28 -8.83
CA LEU A 371 16.02 1.03 -8.58
C LEU A 371 14.54 0.95 -8.17
N LEU A 372 13.76 0.08 -8.82
CA LEU A 372 12.38 -0.19 -8.46
C LEU A 372 12.28 -1.00 -7.18
N GLY A 373 13.22 -1.91 -6.92
CA GLY A 373 13.32 -2.64 -5.66
C GLY A 373 13.45 -1.69 -4.47
N ILE A 374 14.36 -0.72 -4.57
CA ILE A 374 14.56 0.34 -3.56
C ILE A 374 13.32 1.25 -3.46
N LYS A 375 12.66 1.55 -4.58
CA LYS A 375 11.43 2.39 -4.60
C LYS A 375 10.27 1.70 -3.87
N ARG A 376 10.19 0.37 -3.97
CA ARG A 376 9.05 -0.45 -3.52
C ARG A 376 9.24 -1.04 -2.12
N GLN A 377 10.47 -1.25 -1.67
CA GLN A 377 10.81 -1.98 -0.45
C GLN A 377 11.97 -1.31 0.29
N MET A 378 12.13 -1.57 1.59
CA MET A 378 13.31 -1.08 2.31
C MET A 378 14.54 -1.90 1.95
N TRP A 379 15.57 -1.18 1.55
CA TRP A 379 16.92 -1.70 1.34
C TRP A 379 17.86 -1.14 2.40
N GLU A 380 18.82 -1.95 2.83
CA GLU A 380 19.90 -1.56 3.74
C GLU A 380 21.09 -1.02 2.95
N PHE A 381 21.58 0.16 3.32
CA PHE A 381 22.74 0.79 2.70
C PHE A 381 23.85 0.81 3.76
N SER A 382 24.87 -0.01 3.56
CA SER A 382 25.90 -0.25 4.57
C SER A 382 27.30 -0.12 3.98
N GLN A 383 28.27 0.20 4.83
CA GLN A 383 29.65 0.35 4.41
C GLN A 383 30.29 -1.03 4.26
N TYR A 384 30.96 -1.27 3.15
CA TYR A 384 31.76 -2.48 2.98
C TYR A 384 33.09 -2.32 3.75
N THR A 385 33.30 -3.13 4.79
CA THR A 385 34.48 -3.05 5.67
C THR A 385 35.52 -4.14 5.43
N GLY A 386 35.41 -4.90 4.33
CA GLY A 386 36.38 -5.93 3.94
C GLY A 386 36.52 -7.11 4.91
N ARG A 387 35.57 -7.29 5.85
CA ARG A 387 35.49 -8.50 6.70
C ARG A 387 34.28 -9.30 6.27
N GLY A 388 34.53 -10.51 5.78
CA GLY A 388 33.50 -11.51 5.58
C GLY A 388 32.78 -11.76 6.90
N ASP A 389 31.46 -11.63 6.87
CA ASP A 389 30.50 -12.35 7.68
C ASP A 389 29.11 -12.00 7.11
N VAL A 390 28.82 -12.60 5.96
CA VAL A 390 27.44 -12.84 5.56
C VAL A 390 27.11 -14.23 6.11
N GLN A 391 26.58 -14.28 7.33
CA GLN A 391 25.65 -15.34 7.71
C GLN A 391 24.24 -14.83 7.44
#